data_AF-A0A535QZI7-F1
#
_entry.id   AF-A0A535QZI7-F1
#
_cell.length_a   1.000
_cell.length_b   1.000
_cell.length_c   1.000
_cell.angle_alpha   90.00
_cell.angle_beta   90.00
_cell.angle_gamma   90.00
#
_symmetry.space_group_name_H-M   'P 1'
#
loop_
_entity.id
_entity.type
_entity.pdbx_description
1 polymer ?
#
loop_
_entity_poly.entity_id
_entity_poly.type
_entity_poly.pdbx_seq_one_letter_code
_entity_poly.pdbx_strand_id
1 'polypeptide(L)' 'MSEVARLRRQIELECEAMRLAIDGYAAVTSHKVIEQRYKNLGKHQEDLEKHVGKEEARSIVVEIYASVVG' A
#
# COMPACT_ATOMS: atom_id res chain seq x y z
N MET A 1 1.10 10.22 22.23
CA MET A 1 0.92 9.36 21.05
C MET A 1 1.17 10.20 19.82
N SER A 2 2.18 9.85 19.02
CA SER A 2 2.61 10.66 17.86
C SER A 2 1.73 10.40 16.64
N GLU A 3 1.51 11.42 15.83
CA GLU A 3 0.86 11.36 14.50
C GLU A 3 1.41 10.20 13.64
N VAL A 4 2.72 9.95 13.78
CA VAL A 4 3.46 8.89 13.08
C VAL A 4 2.99 7.50 13.49
N ALA A 5 2.66 7.29 14.77
CA ALA A 5 2.16 6.01 15.25
C ALA A 5 0.75 5.73 14.72
N ARG A 6 -0.05 6.79 14.51
CA ARG A 6 -1.40 6.69 13.92
C ARG A 6 -1.32 6.32 12.44
N LEU A 7 -0.44 6.98 11.68
CA LEU A 7 -0.25 6.69 10.25
C LEU A 7 0.27 5.27 10.01
N ARG A 8 1.25 4.82 10.82
CA ARG A 8 1.73 3.42 10.74
C ARG A 8 0.61 2.42 10.91
N ARG A 9 -0.25 2.63 11.90
CA ARG A 9 -1.35 1.70 12.19
C ARG A 9 -2.41 1.69 11.09
N GLN A 10 -2.63 2.82 10.40
CA GLN A 10 -3.54 2.85 9.24
C GLN A 10 -2.96 2.08 8.05
N ILE A 11 -1.66 2.19 7.80
CA ILE A 11 -0.99 1.45 6.72
C ILE A 11 -1.05 -0.06 6.99
N GLU A 12 -0.78 -0.48 8.23
CA GLU A 12 -0.87 -1.89 8.63
C GLU A 12 -2.27 -2.48 8.36
N LEU A 13 -3.32 -1.75 8.72
CA LEU A 13 -4.70 -2.18 8.52
C LEU A 13 -5.07 -2.30 7.03
N GLU A 14 -4.58 -1.39 6.18
CA GLU A 14 -4.84 -1.44 4.73
C GLU A 14 -4.10 -2.61 4.06
N CYS A 15 -2.87 -2.89 4.48
CA CYS A 15 -2.10 -4.04 4.00
C CYS A 15 -2.74 -5.36 4.42
N GLU A 16 -3.24 -5.45 5.65
CA GLU A 16 -3.91 -6.65 6.15
C GLU A 16 -5.23 -6.90 5.40
N ALA A 17 -6.01 -5.85 5.14
CA ALA A 17 -7.21 -5.94 4.31
C ALA A 17 -6.90 -6.37 2.87
N MET A 18 -5.77 -5.93 2.31
CA MET A 18 -5.34 -6.29 0.96
C MET A 18 -4.87 -7.75 0.88
N ARG A 19 -4.12 -8.24 1.87
CA ARG A 19 -3.74 -9.66 1.97
C ARG A 19 -4.96 -10.56 2.08
N LEU A 20 -5.91 -10.21 2.94
CA LEU A 20 -7.18 -10.95 3.05
C LEU A 20 -8.02 -10.91 1.75
N ALA A 21 -7.92 -9.83 0.99
CA ALA A 21 -8.57 -9.70 -0.32
C ALA A 21 -7.80 -10.40 -1.45
N ILE A 22 -6.57 -10.86 -1.25
CA ILE A 22 -5.81 -11.65 -2.21
C ILE A 22 -5.94 -13.14 -1.87
N ASP A 23 -5.89 -13.48 -0.58
CA ASP A 23 -5.93 -14.85 -0.07
C ASP A 23 -7.38 -15.40 0.11
N GLY A 24 -8.36 -14.51 0.29
CA GLY A 24 -9.77 -14.86 0.32
C GLY A 24 -10.32 -15.24 -1.07
N TYR A 25 -11.59 -15.62 -1.14
CA TYR A 25 -12.38 -15.99 -2.35
C TYR A 25 -12.51 -14.87 -3.43
N ALA A 26 -11.57 -13.95 -3.45
CA ALA A 26 -11.36 -12.85 -4.36
C ALA A 26 -10.54 -13.21 -5.60
N ALA A 27 -10.32 -14.50 -5.89
CA ALA A 27 -9.96 -14.93 -7.24
C ALA A 27 -11.03 -14.51 -8.29
N VAL A 28 -12.25 -14.15 -7.86
CA VAL A 28 -13.31 -13.50 -8.65
C VAL A 28 -13.41 -11.99 -8.43
N THR A 29 -12.55 -11.38 -7.61
CA THR A 29 -12.56 -9.94 -7.38
C THR A 29 -12.14 -9.23 -8.66
N SER A 30 -13.10 -8.50 -9.23
CA SER A 30 -12.93 -7.71 -10.43
C SER A 30 -11.61 -6.95 -10.37
N HIS A 31 -10.78 -7.07 -11.41
CA HIS A 31 -9.54 -6.32 -11.60
C HIS A 31 -9.66 -4.84 -11.18
N LYS A 32 -10.86 -4.27 -11.24
CA LYS A 32 -11.25 -2.95 -10.76
C LYS A 32 -10.89 -2.65 -9.30
N VAL A 33 -11.01 -3.62 -8.38
CA VAL A 33 -10.64 -3.44 -6.95
C VAL A 33 -9.12 -3.40 -6.80
N ILE A 34 -8.42 -4.30 -7.47
CA ILE A 34 -6.95 -4.32 -7.51
C ILE A 34 -6.43 -3.03 -8.17
N GLU A 35 -7.03 -2.60 -9.28
CA GLU A 35 -6.71 -1.36 -9.98
C GLU A 35 -6.93 -0.12 -9.09
N GLN A 36 -8.01 -0.10 -8.30
CA GLN A 36 -8.24 0.99 -7.35
C GLN A 36 -7.18 1.01 -6.25
N ARG A 37 -6.73 -0.15 -5.78
CA ARG A 37 -5.64 -0.28 -4.80
C ARG A 37 -4.32 0.22 -5.39
N TYR A 38 -4.00 -0.12 -6.64
CA TYR A 38 -2.82 0.41 -7.35
C TYR A 38 -2.90 1.93 -7.57
N LYS A 39 -4.06 2.46 -7.96
CA LYS A 39 -4.25 3.92 -8.09
C LYS A 39 -4.02 4.65 -6.78
N ASN A 40 -4.49 4.07 -5.68
CA ASN A 40 -4.24 4.62 -4.36
C ASN A 40 -2.75 4.52 -4.02
N LEU A 41 -2.08 3.38 -4.28
CA LEU A 41 -0.64 3.22 -4.06
C LEU A 41 0.17 4.28 -4.82
N GLY A 42 -0.16 4.56 -6.08
CA GLY A 42 0.49 5.60 -6.88
C GLY A 42 0.36 7.00 -6.27
N LYS A 43 -0.82 7.35 -5.72
CA LYS A 43 -1.00 8.63 -5.02
C LYS A 43 -0.13 8.73 -3.77
N HIS A 44 -0.06 7.66 -2.98
CA HIS A 44 0.79 7.64 -1.78
C HIS A 44 2.27 7.71 -2.14
N GLN A 45 2.68 7.08 -3.25
CA GLN A 45 4.03 7.22 -3.78
C GLN A 45 4.31 8.68 -4.16
N GLU A 46 3.46 9.30 -4.98
CA GLU A 46 3.62 10.71 -5.39
C GLU A 46 3.71 11.68 -4.20
N ASP A 47 2.97 11.41 -3.13
CA ASP A 47 3.06 12.20 -1.91
C ASP A 47 4.35 11.90 -1.12
N LEU A 48 4.82 10.65 -1.10
CA LEU A 48 6.14 10.31 -0.53
C LEU A 48 7.28 10.98 -1.31
N GLU A 49 7.19 11.03 -2.64
CA GLU A 49 8.20 11.65 -3.51
C GLU A 49 8.44 13.12 -3.14
N LYS A 50 7.41 13.83 -2.68
CA LYS A 50 7.51 15.23 -2.21
C LYS A 50 8.29 15.37 -0.90
N HIS A 51 8.39 14.31 -0.11
CA HIS A 51 9.00 14.34 1.23
C HIS A 51 10.39 13.71 1.28
N VAL A 52 10.60 12.60 0.57
CA VAL A 52 11.87 11.83 0.61
C VAL A 52 12.58 11.78 -0.73
N GLY A 53 12.00 12.36 -1.78
CA GLY A 53 12.52 12.27 -3.14
C GLY A 53 12.15 10.95 -3.83
N LYS A 54 12.31 10.94 -5.16
CA LYS A 54 11.79 9.88 -6.04
C LYS A 54 12.34 8.48 -5.77
N GLU A 55 13.65 8.37 -5.64
CA GLU A 55 14.32 7.08 -5.48
C GLU A 55 13.98 6.42 -4.13
N GLU A 56 13.94 7.23 -3.07
CA GLU A 56 13.67 6.75 -1.72
C GLU A 56 12.18 6.38 -1.57
N ALA A 57 11.28 7.19 -2.14
CA ALA A 57 9.85 6.87 -2.22
C ALA A 57 9.60 5.54 -2.96
N ARG A 58 10.28 5.33 -4.09
CA ARG A 58 10.15 4.11 -4.88
C ARG A 58 10.70 2.89 -4.13
N SER A 59 11.83 3.01 -3.44
CA SER A 59 12.40 1.92 -2.64
C SER A 59 11.45 1.49 -1.53
N ILE A 60 10.87 2.45 -0.80
CA ILE A 60 9.90 2.19 0.28
C ILE A 60 8.65 1.47 -0.25
N VAL A 61 8.11 1.90 -1.39
CA VAL A 61 6.92 1.28 -1.99
C VAL A 61 7.20 -0.16 -2.45
N VAL A 62 8.36 -0.41 -3.04
CA VAL A 62 8.76 -1.76 -3.49
C VAL A 62 8.98 -2.71 -2.31
N GLU A 63 9.64 -2.26 -1.24
CA GLU A 63 9.83 -3.08 -0.04
C GLU A 63 8.50 -3.47 0.62
N ILE A 64 7.58 -2.51 0.76
CA ILE A 64 6.27 -2.75 1.35
C ILE A 64 5.46 -3.72 0.49
N TYR A 65 5.48 -3.54 -0.83
CA TYR A 65 4.77 -4.44 -1.74
C TYR A 65 5.32 -5.87 -1.66
N ALA A 66 6.65 -6.03 -1.69
CA ALA A 66 7.29 -7.34 -1.60
C ALA A 66 7.03 -8.03 -0.25
N SER A 67 6.94 -7.30 0.86
CA SER A 67 6.69 -7.87 2.19
C SER A 67 5.22 -8.26 2.43
N VAL A 68 4.29 -7.66 1.71
CA VAL A 68 2.84 -7.84 1.94
C VAL A 68 2.21 -8.77 0.91
N VAL A 69 2.71 -8.75 -0.33
CA VAL A 69 2.18 -9.51 -1.47
C VAL A 69 3.09 -10.69 -1.87
N GLY A 70 4.39 -10.63 -1.56
CA GLY A 70 5.33 -11.74 -1.77
C GLY A 70 5.27 -12.75 -0.63
#